data_AF-A0A8T4V308-F1
#
_entry.id   AF-A0A8T4V308-F1
#
_cell.length_a   1.000
_cell.length_b   1.000
_cell.length_c   1.000
_cell.angle_alpha   90.00
_cell.angle_beta   90.00
_cell.angle_gamma   90.00
#
_symmetry.space_group_name_H-M   'P 1'
#
loop_
_entity.id
_entity.type
_entity.pdbx_description
1 polymer ?
#
loop_
_entity_poly.entity_id
_entity_poly.type
_entity_poly.pdbx_seq_one_letter_code
_entity_poly.pdbx_strand_id
1 'polypeptide(L)'
;MRGYALVSQDIRRLIFDGRLITQLEILDKSPKSIKKQEDVESRIQPSSFEPVIEDKVFILDTDVEGLFRGCSTDTIYRNLLRLPKRRRQEVSISDGFQINVGSSYLFPLREKVRLEDSERMRSSPKSTRGRDFIN
;
A
#
# COMPACT_ATOMS: atom_id res chain seq x y z
N MET A 1 6.32 27.91 6.39
CA MET A 1 6.85 26.72 7.08
C MET A 1 7.58 25.88 6.03
N ARG A 2 8.88 25.59 6.20
CA ARG A 2 9.61 24.72 5.26
C ARG A 2 9.26 23.27 5.60
N GLY A 3 8.65 22.53 4.67
CA GLY A 3 8.46 21.10 4.84
C GLY A 3 9.80 20.37 4.71
N TYR A 4 10.01 19.34 5.51
CA TYR A 4 11.16 18.42 5.40
C TYR A 4 10.65 17.01 5.11
N ALA A 5 11.49 16.21 4.44
CA ALA A 5 11.21 14.78 4.26
C ALA A 5 11.66 14.02 5.50
N LEU A 6 10.83 13.08 5.95
CA LEU A 6 11.19 12.17 7.04
C LEU A 6 12.39 11.32 6.62
N VAL A 7 13.36 11.16 7.52
CA VAL A 7 14.49 10.26 7.31
C VAL A 7 14.18 8.88 7.89
N SER A 8 15.00 7.88 7.56
CA SER A 8 14.80 6.50 8.04
C SER A 8 14.62 6.37 9.56
N GLN A 9 15.27 7.22 10.37
CA GLN A 9 15.08 7.24 11.82
C GLN A 9 13.67 7.67 12.23
N ASP A 10 13.10 8.68 11.55
CA ASP A 10 11.73 9.12 11.79
C ASP A 10 10.72 8.03 11.38
N ILE A 11 10.99 7.33 10.28
CA ILE A 11 10.14 6.21 9.82
C ILE A 11 10.12 5.08 10.86
N ARG A 12 11.28 4.71 11.41
CA ARG A 12 11.35 3.73 12.52
C ARG A 12 10.56 4.19 13.72
N ARG A 13 10.62 5.48 14.05
CA ARG A 13 9.83 6.06 15.15
C ARG A 13 8.33 5.96 14.89
N LEU A 14 7.86 6.23 13.67
CA LEU A 14 6.44 6.04 13.31
C LEU A 14 5.98 4.59 13.51
N ILE A 15 6.84 3.61 13.21
CA ILE A 15 6.53 2.18 13.44
C ILE A 15 6.45 1.90 14.94
N PHE A 16 7.45 2.36 15.71
CA PHE A 16 7.50 2.17 17.16
C PHE A 16 6.31 2.81 17.88
N ASP A 17 5.89 4.00 17.44
CA ASP A 17 4.76 4.75 18.00
C ASP A 17 3.39 4.20 17.55
N GLY A 18 3.34 3.12 16.75
CA GLY A 18 2.09 2.53 16.25
C GLY A 18 1.35 3.43 15.23
N ARG A 19 2.07 4.38 14.63
CA ARG A 19 1.54 5.33 13.64
C ARG A 19 1.69 4.78 12.21
N LEU A 20 2.77 4.06 11.94
CA LEU A 20 2.92 3.17 10.78
C LEU A 20 2.68 1.74 11.23
N ILE A 21 1.45 1.27 11.04
CA ILE A 21 1.01 -0.06 11.42
C ILE A 21 1.47 -1.05 10.36
N THR A 22 2.39 -1.92 10.74
CA THR A 22 2.85 -3.07 9.95
C THR A 22 2.29 -4.35 10.58
N GLN A 23 2.35 -5.50 9.89
CA GLN A 23 1.88 -6.79 10.44
C GLN A 23 2.71 -7.31 11.66
N LEU A 24 3.56 -6.47 12.24
CA LEU A 24 4.43 -6.74 13.38
C LEU A 24 3.79 -6.53 14.77
N GLU A 25 2.56 -6.05 14.87
CA GLU A 25 1.96 -5.62 16.15
C GLU A 25 1.61 -6.75 17.15
N ILE A 26 2.28 -7.90 17.10
CA ILE A 26 2.33 -8.83 18.23
C ILE A 26 3.80 -9.03 18.59
N LEU A 27 4.30 -8.11 19.42
CA LEU A 27 5.62 -8.15 20.04
C LEU A 27 5.69 -9.32 21.03
N ASP A 28 5.90 -10.53 20.52
CA ASP A 28 6.48 -11.62 21.29
C ASP A 28 7.96 -11.76 20.88
N LYS A 29 8.89 -12.03 21.81
CA LYS A 29 10.33 -12.19 21.49
C LYS A 29 10.63 -13.58 20.90
N SER A 30 9.71 -14.11 20.10
CA SER A 30 9.86 -15.39 19.43
C SER A 30 10.83 -15.27 18.24
N PRO A 31 11.51 -16.36 17.82
CA PRO A 31 12.35 -16.37 16.62
C PRO A 31 11.60 -15.97 15.34
N LYS A 32 10.28 -16.20 15.28
CA LYS A 32 9.43 -15.76 14.15
C LYS A 32 9.28 -14.24 14.12
N SER A 33 9.31 -13.58 15.27
CA SER A 33 9.20 -12.14 15.39
C SER A 33 10.48 -11.41 14.95
N ILE A 34 11.65 -12.01 15.19
CA ILE A 34 12.95 -11.48 14.74
C ILE A 34 13.00 -11.41 13.21
N LYS A 35 12.65 -12.50 12.52
CA LYS A 35 12.60 -12.51 11.04
C LYS A 35 11.63 -11.48 10.47
N LYS A 36 10.48 -11.27 11.12
CA LYS A 36 9.53 -10.24 10.69
C LYS A 36 10.07 -8.82 10.91
N GLN A 37 10.85 -8.60 11.96
CA GLN A 37 11.51 -7.30 12.20
C GLN A 37 12.57 -7.02 11.14
N GLU A 38 13.38 -8.02 10.77
CA GLU A 38 14.34 -7.91 9.67
C GLU A 38 13.65 -7.59 8.33
N ASP A 39 12.51 -8.23 8.04
CA ASP A 39 11.71 -7.94 6.83
C ASP A 39 11.24 -6.49 6.79
N VAL A 40 10.66 -5.98 7.88
CA VAL A 40 10.22 -4.58 7.94
C VAL A 40 11.38 -3.60 7.84
N GLU A 41 12.50 -3.88 8.53
CA GLU A 41 13.69 -3.03 8.49
C GLU A 41 14.26 -2.93 7.06
N SER A 42 14.27 -4.03 6.31
CA SER A 42 14.75 -4.05 4.92
C SER A 42 13.95 -3.14 3.97
N ARG A 43 12.71 -2.80 4.35
CA ARG A 43 11.79 -1.96 3.57
C ARG A 43 11.88 -0.48 3.93
N ILE A 44 12.62 -0.13 4.99
CA ILE A 44 12.90 1.27 5.34
C ILE A 44 14.05 1.78 4.48
N GLN A 45 13.76 2.76 3.64
CA GLN A 45 14.74 3.45 2.80
C GLN A 45 15.17 4.77 3.46
N PRO A 46 16.22 5.47 2.96
CA PRO A 46 16.72 6.69 3.58
C PRO A 46 15.65 7.76 3.83
N SER A 47 14.65 7.88 2.96
CA SER A 47 13.56 8.86 3.04
C SER A 47 12.21 8.34 2.53
N SER A 48 12.03 7.02 2.49
CA SER A 48 10.77 6.39 2.07
C SER A 48 10.59 5.02 2.72
N PHE A 49 9.40 4.45 2.58
CA PHE A 49 9.06 3.13 3.08
C PHE A 49 8.44 2.32 1.94
N GLU A 50 8.83 1.06 1.80
CA GLU A 50 8.29 0.16 0.77
C GLU A 50 7.11 -0.65 1.32
N PRO A 51 5.85 -0.32 0.95
CA PRO A 51 4.69 -1.08 1.38
C PRO A 51 4.59 -2.40 0.63
N VAL A 52 3.86 -3.35 1.22
CA VAL A 52 3.61 -4.67 0.64
C VAL A 52 2.15 -4.77 0.21
N ILE A 53 1.93 -5.35 -0.97
CA ILE A 53 0.57 -5.63 -1.45
C ILE A 53 -0.07 -6.77 -0.63
N GLU A 54 -1.38 -6.68 -0.37
CA GLU A 54 -2.14 -7.80 0.19
C GLU A 54 -2.28 -8.93 -0.84
N ASP A 55 -2.67 -10.12 -0.37
CA ASP A 55 -2.85 -11.32 -1.21
C ASP A 55 -4.21 -11.30 -1.96
N LYS A 56 -4.66 -10.10 -2.33
CA LYS A 56 -5.87 -9.89 -3.12
C LYS A 56 -5.73 -8.67 -4.04
N VAL A 57 -6.50 -8.69 -5.12
CA VAL A 57 -6.61 -7.59 -6.08
C VAL A 57 -8.06 -7.41 -6.49
N PHE A 58 -8.45 -6.16 -6.74
CA PHE A 58 -9.72 -5.85 -7.42
C PHE A 58 -9.43 -5.49 -8.87
N ILE A 59 -10.02 -6.23 -9.80
CA ILE A 59 -10.04 -5.91 -11.23
C ILE A 59 -11.22 -4.98 -11.48
N LEU A 60 -10.93 -3.81 -12.04
CA LEU A 60 -11.88 -2.73 -12.24
C LEU A 60 -12.21 -2.57 -13.72
N ASP A 61 -13.50 -2.55 -14.04
CA ASP A 61 -13.99 -2.16 -15.36
C ASP A 61 -14.11 -0.64 -15.44
N THR A 62 -13.14 -0.04 -16.13
CA THR A 62 -13.02 1.41 -16.32
C THR A 62 -13.51 1.90 -17.67
N ASP A 63 -14.04 1.03 -18.53
CA ASP A 63 -14.37 1.39 -19.92
C ASP A 63 -15.63 2.26 -20.01
N VAL A 64 -16.59 2.05 -19.08
CA VAL A 64 -17.90 2.71 -19.14
C VAL A 64 -17.92 4.08 -18.44
N GLU A 65 -17.23 4.23 -17.31
CA GLU A 65 -17.29 5.45 -16.47
C GLU A 65 -15.91 6.04 -16.16
N GLY A 66 -14.86 5.53 -16.80
CA GLY A 66 -13.48 5.95 -16.57
C GLY A 66 -12.88 5.38 -15.27
N LEU A 67 -11.76 5.98 -14.86
CA LEU A 67 -10.99 5.53 -13.69
C LEU A 67 -11.79 5.68 -12.40
N PHE A 68 -11.71 4.67 -11.53
CA PHE A 68 -12.30 4.70 -10.19
C PHE A 68 -11.79 5.90 -9.38
N ARG A 69 -12.71 6.71 -8.87
CA ARG A 69 -12.43 7.84 -7.97
C ARG A 69 -13.18 7.63 -6.66
N GLY A 70 -12.44 7.56 -5.56
CA GLY A 70 -13.05 7.49 -4.23
C GLY A 70 -13.72 8.81 -3.84
N CYS A 71 -14.87 8.73 -3.16
CA CYS A 71 -15.45 9.87 -2.47
C CYS A 71 -14.67 10.16 -1.17
N SER A 72 -14.41 11.43 -0.87
CA SER A 72 -13.65 11.87 0.32
C SER A 72 -14.33 11.55 1.65
N THR A 73 -15.66 11.31 1.64
CA THR A 73 -16.43 11.01 2.85
C THR A 73 -16.47 9.53 3.22
N ASP A 74 -15.95 8.65 2.37
CA ASP A 74 -16.05 7.20 2.53
C ASP A 74 -14.69 6.52 2.36
N THR A 75 -14.56 5.32 2.93
CA THR A 75 -13.37 4.50 2.69
C THR A 75 -13.33 4.04 1.24
N ILE A 76 -12.12 3.82 0.70
CA ILE A 76 -11.93 3.25 -0.64
C ILE A 76 -12.70 1.94 -0.79
N TYR A 77 -12.71 1.10 0.25
CA TYR A 77 -13.46 -0.15 0.24
C TYR A 77 -14.98 0.06 0.11
N ARG A 78 -15.59 0.99 0.85
CA ARG A 78 -17.01 1.31 0.69
C ARG A 78 -17.33 1.85 -0.70
N ASN A 79 -16.47 2.71 -1.22
CA ASN A 79 -16.60 3.21 -2.59
C ASN A 79 -16.55 2.07 -3.63
N LEU A 80 -15.64 1.11 -3.46
CA LEU A 80 -15.60 -0.10 -4.29
C LEU A 80 -16.92 -0.86 -4.22
N LEU A 81 -17.46 -1.10 -3.02
CA LEU A 81 -18.67 -1.91 -2.86
C LEU A 81 -19.90 -1.34 -3.60
N ARG A 82 -19.93 -0.02 -3.86
CA ARG A 82 -20.97 0.65 -4.65
C ARG A 82 -20.92 0.30 -6.13
N LEU A 83 -19.77 -0.13 -6.65
CA LEU A 83 -19.68 -0.61 -8.02
C LEU A 83 -20.44 -1.94 -8.16
N PRO A 84 -21.15 -2.16 -9.28
CA PRO A 84 -21.74 -3.46 -9.59
C PRO A 84 -20.69 -4.56 -9.54
N LYS A 85 -21.02 -5.75 -9.01
CA LYS A 85 -20.07 -6.86 -8.82
C LYS A 85 -19.24 -7.19 -10.07
N ARG A 86 -19.86 -7.13 -11.26
CA ARG A 86 -19.20 -7.34 -12.56
C ARG A 86 -18.03 -6.38 -12.83
N ARG A 87 -18.03 -5.20 -12.21
CA ARG A 87 -17.03 -4.13 -12.38
C ARG A 87 -15.98 -4.10 -11.26
N ARG A 88 -16.04 -5.05 -10.32
CA ARG A 88 -15.15 -5.12 -9.15
C ARG A 88 -14.81 -6.57 -8.79
N GLN A 89 -14.27 -7.31 -9.75
CA GLN A 89 -13.93 -8.70 -9.51
C GLN A 89 -12.78 -8.77 -8.50
N GLU A 90 -13.03 -9.42 -7.36
CA GLU A 90 -12.01 -9.70 -6.36
C GLU A 90 -11.36 -11.04 -6.67
N VAL A 91 -10.02 -11.06 -6.68
CA VAL A 91 -9.22 -12.24 -7.03
C VAL A 91 -8.09 -12.40 -6.01
N SER A 92 -7.84 -13.63 -5.57
CA SER A 92 -6.66 -13.96 -4.75
C SER A 92 -5.40 -13.91 -5.60
N ILE A 93 -4.31 -13.38 -5.05
CA ILE A 93 -3.00 -13.35 -5.72
C ILE A 93 -1.93 -14.17 -4.97
N SER A 94 -2.37 -15.01 -4.03
CA SER A 94 -1.51 -15.87 -3.20
C SER A 94 -0.55 -16.74 -4.01
N ASP A 95 -0.99 -17.25 -5.15
CA ASP A 95 -0.24 -18.19 -5.99
C ASP A 95 0.41 -17.51 -7.20
N GLY A 96 0.51 -16.18 -7.16
CA GLY A 96 0.94 -15.33 -8.27
C GLY A 96 -0.24 -14.75 -9.05
N PHE A 97 0.03 -13.67 -9.77
CA PHE A 97 -0.98 -12.95 -10.55
C PHE A 97 -0.37 -12.29 -11.77
N GLN A 98 -1.01 -12.49 -12.93
CA GLN A 98 -0.62 -11.85 -14.17
C GLN A 98 -1.36 -10.52 -14.34
N ILE A 99 -0.60 -9.46 -14.55
CA ILE A 99 -1.15 -8.13 -14.88
C ILE A 99 -1.26 -8.03 -16.40
N ASN A 100 -2.49 -7.93 -16.89
CA ASN A 100 -2.77 -7.73 -18.31
C ASN A 100 -2.75 -6.25 -18.68
N VAL A 101 -2.16 -5.94 -19.83
CA VAL A 101 -2.15 -4.60 -20.43
C VAL A 101 -3.58 -4.14 -20.74
N GLY A 102 -3.87 -2.85 -20.55
CA GLY A 102 -5.18 -2.27 -20.83
C GLY A 102 -6.23 -2.50 -19.75
N SER A 103 -5.90 -3.20 -18.66
CA SER A 103 -6.81 -3.43 -17.52
C SER A 103 -6.44 -2.54 -16.32
N SER A 104 -7.46 -2.20 -15.53
CA SER A 104 -7.29 -1.40 -14.31
C SER A 104 -7.36 -2.29 -13.07
N TYR A 105 -6.41 -2.13 -12.16
CA TYR A 105 -6.30 -2.93 -10.93
C TYR A 105 -6.19 -2.04 -9.71
N LEU A 106 -6.79 -2.48 -8.61
CA LEU A 106 -6.61 -1.87 -7.30
C LEU A 106 -6.04 -2.90 -6.33
N PHE A 107 -4.81 -2.65 -5.91
CA PHE A 107 -4.07 -3.48 -4.95
C PHE A 107 -4.13 -2.84 -3.55
N PRO A 108 -4.80 -3.50 -2.59
CA PRO A 108 -4.72 -3.10 -1.19
C PRO A 108 -3.28 -3.29 -0.69
N LEU A 109 -2.84 -2.39 0.18
CA LEU A 109 -1.55 -2.48 0.85
C LEU A 109 -1.74 -3.03 2.28
N ARG A 110 -0.78 -3.82 2.76
CA ARG A 110 -0.81 -4.43 4.08
C ARG A 110 -0.65 -3.40 5.20
N GLU A 111 0.14 -2.36 4.95
CA GLU A 111 0.43 -1.33 5.95
C GLU A 111 -0.66 -0.24 6.01
N LYS A 112 -0.80 0.34 7.21
CA LYS A 112 -1.69 1.49 7.45
C LYS A 112 -0.91 2.62 8.10
N VAL A 113 -1.25 3.85 7.75
CA VAL A 113 -0.58 5.05 8.28
C VAL A 113 -1.61 5.95 8.95
N ARG A 114 -1.27 6.41 10.17
CA ARG A 114 -1.98 7.46 10.89
C ARG A 114 -1.16 8.74 10.84
N LEU A 115 -1.59 9.66 9.97
CA LEU A 115 -0.96 10.97 9.81
C LEU A 115 -1.56 11.97 10.81
N GLU A 116 -0.72 12.87 11.32
CA GLU A 116 -1.17 14.07 12.03
C GLU A 116 -1.57 15.17 11.04
N ASP A 117 -2.35 16.15 11.48
CA ASP A 117 -2.90 17.20 10.61
C ASP A 117 -1.84 18.01 9.83
N SER A 118 -0.63 18.14 10.40
CA SER A 118 0.49 18.84 9.77
C SER A 118 1.30 17.98 8.79
N GLU A 119 1.09 16.67 8.80
CA GLU A 119 1.89 15.73 8.02
C GLU A 119 1.25 15.46 6.66
N ARG A 120 2.11 15.15 5.68
CA ARG A 120 1.68 14.77 4.34
C ARG A 120 2.53 13.62 3.86
N MET A 121 1.89 12.70 3.16
CA MET A 121 2.56 11.58 2.51
C MET A 121 2.45 11.71 1.00
N ARG A 122 3.50 11.27 0.31
CA ARG A 122 3.51 11.12 -1.15
C ARG A 122 3.92 9.69 -1.47
N SER A 123 3.47 9.20 -2.61
CA SER A 123 3.85 7.90 -3.15
C SER A 123 4.55 8.07 -4.49
N SER A 124 5.55 7.24 -4.75
CA SER A 124 6.24 7.17 -6.04
C SER A 124 6.47 5.71 -6.41
N PRO A 125 6.39 5.33 -7.69
CA PRO A 125 6.77 4.00 -8.13
C PRO A 125 8.28 3.77 -7.86
N LYS A 126 8.65 2.55 -7.48
CA LYS A 126 10.07 2.15 -7.44
C LYS A 126 10.64 2.24 -8.86
N SER A 127 11.86 2.75 -9.00
CA SER A 127 12.48 3.01 -10.31
C SER A 127 12.60 1.77 -11.19
N THR A 128 12.70 0.58 -10.60
CA THR A 128 12.66 -0.71 -11.31
C THR A 128 11.33 -0.92 -12.02
N ARG A 129 10.19 -0.62 -11.37
CA ARG A 129 8.86 -0.75 -11.99
C ARG A 129 8.62 0.24 -13.12
N GLY A 130 9.27 1.40 -13.10
CA GLY A 130 9.18 2.36 -14.21
C GLY A 130 9.79 1.83 -15.51
N ARG A 131 10.64 0.80 -15.47
CA ARG A 131 11.33 0.26 -16.64
C ARG A 131 10.59 -0.94 -17.27
N ASP A 132 9.82 -1.67 -16.48
CA ASP A 132 9.17 -2.91 -16.91
C ASP A 132 7.88 -2.68 -17.73
N PHE A 133 7.32 -1.46 -17.73
CA PHE A 133 6.07 -1.11 -18.41
C PHE A 133 6.25 -0.17 -19.62
N ILE A 134 7.48 0.04 -20.12
CA ILE A 134 7.79 0.97 -21.22
C ILE A 134 7.77 0.30 -22.62
N ASN A 135 7.56 -1.01 -22.73
CA ASN A 135 7.50 -1.70 -24.02
C ASN A 135 6.07 -2.08 -24.44
#